data_AF-A0A821S4T2-F1
#
_entry.id   AF-A0A821S4T2-F1
#
_cell.length_a   1.000
_cell.length_b   1.000
_cell.length_c   1.000
_cell.angle_alpha   90.00
_cell.angle_beta   90.00
_cell.angle_gamma   90.00
#
_symmetry.space_group_name_H-M   'P 1'
#
loop_
_entity.id
_entity.type
_entity.pdbx_description
1 polymer ?
#
loop_
_entity_poly.entity_id
_entity_poly.type
_entity_poly.pdbx_seq_one_letter_code
_entity_poly.pdbx_strand_id
1 'polypeptide(L)'
;MPFQEAKSSHHNIDDFAREKFYELTKKHIDALNPKFCNKVVITRDQSEKIINILQNKLSTEKVFGHFPRWCKQTFTPRLIGNHQLLCDFKEVKPVLLYQDMYDIYQTSHHQTAHCGRDKCLGYIA
;
A
#
# COMPACT_ATOMS: atom_id res chain seq x y z
N MET A 1 -52.47 4.80 -9.05
CA MET A 1 -51.01 4.85 -8.75
C MET A 1 -50.48 3.42 -8.69
N PRO A 2 -49.73 2.91 -9.67
CA PRO A 2 -48.85 1.77 -9.46
C PRO A 2 -47.40 2.26 -9.38
N PHE A 3 -46.76 1.98 -8.24
CA PHE A 3 -45.32 2.14 -8.05
C PHE A 3 -44.60 1.27 -9.08
N GLN A 4 -43.81 1.91 -9.96
CA GLN A 4 -42.85 1.21 -10.80
C GLN A 4 -41.74 0.67 -9.89
N GLU A 5 -41.63 -0.65 -9.79
CA GLU A 5 -40.46 -1.32 -9.23
C GLU A 5 -39.23 -0.85 -10.01
N ALA A 6 -38.40 -0.04 -9.34
CA ALA A 6 -37.08 0.28 -9.81
C ALA A 6 -36.31 -1.04 -9.92
N LYS A 7 -36.02 -1.45 -11.16
CA LYS A 7 -35.09 -2.54 -11.46
C LYS A 7 -33.77 -2.19 -10.77
N SER A 8 -33.53 -2.83 -9.63
CA SER A 8 -32.24 -2.78 -8.96
C SER A 8 -31.25 -3.44 -9.89
N SER A 9 -30.52 -2.59 -10.62
CA SER A 9 -29.35 -2.99 -11.40
C SER A 9 -28.32 -3.53 -10.41
N HIS A 10 -28.43 -4.80 -10.03
CA HIS A 10 -27.35 -5.56 -9.44
C HIS A 10 -26.26 -5.67 -10.51
N HIS A 11 -25.49 -4.60 -10.68
CA HIS A 11 -24.15 -4.71 -11.23
C HIS A 11 -23.41 -5.64 -10.27
N ASN A 12 -23.08 -6.84 -10.75
CA ASN A 12 -22.05 -7.65 -10.15
C ASN A 12 -20.77 -6.80 -10.10
N ILE A 13 -20.49 -6.18 -8.95
CA ILE A 13 -19.22 -5.49 -8.65
C ILE A 13 -18.19 -6.54 -8.22
N ASP A 14 -18.26 -7.77 -8.75
CA ASP A 14 -17.46 -8.89 -8.23
C ASP A 14 -16.19 -9.18 -9.03
N ASP A 15 -15.91 -8.43 -10.09
CA ASP A 15 -14.61 -8.51 -10.77
C ASP A 15 -14.05 -7.11 -11.02
N PHE A 16 -13.67 -6.43 -9.94
CA PHE A 16 -12.72 -5.33 -10.08
C PHE A 16 -11.35 -5.92 -10.44
N ALA A 17 -11.14 -6.17 -11.74
CA ALA A 17 -9.96 -6.86 -12.23
C ALA A 17 -8.67 -6.20 -11.71
N ARG A 18 -7.74 -7.04 -11.24
CA ARG A 18 -6.41 -6.63 -10.72
C ARG A 18 -5.71 -5.61 -11.62
N GLU A 19 -5.78 -5.81 -12.94
CA GLU A 19 -5.16 -4.90 -13.91
C GLU A 19 -5.74 -3.49 -13.83
N LYS A 20 -7.07 -3.38 -13.72
CA LYS A 20 -7.79 -2.11 -13.60
C LYS A 20 -7.49 -1.41 -12.26
N PHE A 21 -7.29 -2.18 -11.18
CA PHE A 21 -6.79 -1.63 -9.91
C PHE A 21 -5.47 -0.90 -10.13
N TYR A 22 -4.48 -1.61 -10.65
CA TYR A 22 -3.14 -1.06 -10.82
C TYR A 22 -3.06 0.05 -11.85
N GLU A 23 -3.89 0.02 -12.90
CA GLU A 23 -4.01 1.12 -13.85
C GLU A 23 -4.48 2.40 -13.15
N LEU A 24 -5.55 2.31 -12.37
CA LEU A 24 -6.10 3.45 -11.63
C LEU A 24 -5.15 3.94 -10.55
N THR A 25 -4.50 3.03 -9.82
CA THR A 25 -3.49 3.40 -8.81
C THR A 25 -2.31 4.10 -9.47
N LYS A 26 -1.80 3.58 -10.59
CA LYS A 26 -0.70 4.21 -11.33
C LYS A 26 -1.08 5.60 -11.84
N LYS A 27 -2.26 5.75 -12.44
CA LYS A 27 -2.77 7.06 -12.89
C LYS A 27 -2.86 8.07 -11.75
N HIS A 28 -3.27 7.62 -10.55
CA HIS A 28 -3.29 8.46 -9.37
C HIS A 28 -1.87 8.87 -8.94
N ILE A 29 -0.94 7.91 -8.88
CA ILE A 29 0.47 8.16 -8.51
C ILE A 29 1.13 9.14 -9.48
N ASP A 30 0.92 8.97 -10.79
CA ASP A 30 1.49 9.82 -11.83
C ASP A 30 0.95 11.25 -11.78
N ALA A 31 -0.27 11.43 -11.27
CA ALA A 31 -0.86 12.76 -11.03
C ALA A 31 -0.30 13.46 -9.78
N LEU A 32 0.41 12.75 -8.90
CA LEU A 32 1.02 13.35 -7.72
C LEU A 32 2.32 14.07 -8.09
N ASN A 33 2.62 15.14 -7.35
CA ASN A 33 3.88 15.85 -7.55
C ASN A 33 5.06 14.88 -7.35
N PRO A 34 6.10 14.90 -8.23
CA PRO A 34 7.22 13.96 -8.19
C PRO A 34 7.91 13.82 -6.84
N LYS A 35 7.91 14.88 -6.03
CA LYS A 35 8.45 14.90 -4.66
C LYS A 35 7.70 13.95 -3.71
N PHE A 36 6.42 13.69 -3.96
CA PHE A 36 5.56 12.81 -3.18
C PHE A 36 5.45 11.42 -3.80
N CYS A 37 5.57 11.29 -5.12
CA CYS A 37 5.48 10.01 -5.84
C CYS A 37 6.37 8.91 -5.22
N ASN A 38 7.64 9.23 -4.93
CA ASN A 38 8.58 8.30 -4.29
C ASN A 38 8.30 7.99 -2.81
N LYS A 39 7.31 8.65 -2.20
CA LYS A 39 6.93 8.49 -0.79
C LYS A 39 5.52 7.94 -0.61
N VAL A 40 4.71 7.96 -1.67
CA VAL A 40 3.30 7.56 -1.62
C VAL A 40 3.17 6.04 -1.71
N VAL A 41 4.04 5.40 -2.49
CA VAL A 41 3.98 3.96 -2.72
C VAL A 41 5.37 3.35 -2.57
N ILE A 42 5.45 2.30 -1.75
CA ILE A 42 6.65 1.50 -1.57
C ILE A 42 6.53 0.24 -2.41
N THR A 43 7.41 0.08 -3.39
CA THR A 43 7.55 -1.17 -4.16
C THR A 43 8.45 -2.14 -3.40
N ARG A 44 8.41 -3.43 -3.77
CA ARG A 44 9.38 -4.43 -3.28
C ARG A 44 10.84 -3.97 -3.41
N ASP A 45 11.25 -3.51 -4.58
CA ASP A 45 12.62 -2.98 -4.81
C ASP A 45 12.97 -1.81 -3.89
N GLN A 46 12.01 -0.92 -3.63
CA GLN A 46 12.22 0.19 -2.68
C GLN A 46 12.31 -0.31 -1.25
N SER A 47 11.46 -1.26 -0.85
CA SER A 47 11.50 -1.89 0.47
C SER A 47 12.87 -2.51 0.74
N GLU A 48 13.42 -3.26 -0.21
CA GLU A 48 14.75 -3.85 -0.10
C GLU A 48 15.86 -2.79 0.03
N LYS A 49 15.79 -1.71 -0.77
CA LYS A 49 16.74 -0.59 -0.65
C LYS A 49 16.67 0.06 0.73
N ILE A 50 15.46 0.28 1.24
CA ILE A 50 15.24 0.85 2.58
C ILE A 50 15.84 -0.07 3.63
N ILE A 51 15.57 -1.39 3.58
CA ILE A 51 16.13 -2.37 4.51
C ILE A 51 17.66 -2.35 4.49
N ASN A 52 18.27 -2.34 3.30
CA ASN A 52 19.72 -2.29 3.15
C ASN A 52 20.33 -1.00 3.74
N ILE A 53 19.65 0.13 3.60
CA ILE A 53 20.04 1.41 4.24
C ILE A 53 19.95 1.31 5.77
N LEU A 54 18.85 0.77 6.30
CA LEU A 54 18.63 0.65 7.74
C LEU A 54 19.62 -0.32 8.41
N GLN A 55 20.09 -1.33 7.67
CA GLN A 55 21.12 -2.27 8.12
C GLN A 55 22.56 -1.75 7.92
N ASN A 56 22.73 -0.49 7.47
CA ASN A 56 24.03 0.09 7.12
C ASN A 56 24.83 -0.71 6.07
N LYS A 57 24.16 -1.52 5.24
CA LYS A 57 24.80 -2.31 4.17
C LYS A 57 25.17 -1.49 2.95
N LEU A 58 24.70 -0.25 2.88
CA LEU A 58 25.00 0.69 1.81
C LEU A 58 25.58 1.98 2.43
N SER A 59 26.78 2.38 2.01
CA SER A 59 27.39 3.67 2.36
C SER A 59 26.69 4.80 1.59
N THR A 60 25.48 5.15 2.02
CA THR A 60 24.53 5.93 1.20
C THR A 60 24.58 7.44 1.35
N GLU A 61 25.28 7.99 2.34
CA GLU A 61 25.20 9.44 2.63
C GLU A 61 25.75 10.30 1.48
N LYS A 62 26.74 9.80 0.73
CA LYS A 62 27.29 10.50 -0.43
C LYS A 62 26.53 10.30 -1.75
N VAL A 63 25.68 9.26 -1.84
CA VAL A 63 25.06 8.84 -3.12
C VAL A 63 23.59 9.23 -3.23
N PHE A 64 22.85 9.29 -2.11
CA PHE A 64 21.39 9.42 -2.13
C PHE A 64 20.83 10.65 -1.40
N GLY A 65 21.69 11.60 -0.97
CA GLY A 65 21.27 12.85 -0.35
C GLY A 65 20.37 12.65 0.88
N HIS A 66 19.14 13.17 0.85
CA HIS A 66 18.19 13.09 1.98
C HIS A 66 17.46 11.74 2.13
N PHE A 67 17.57 10.84 1.15
CA PHE A 67 16.83 9.58 1.15
C PHE A 67 17.19 8.67 2.36
N PRO A 68 18.46 8.50 2.76
CA PRO A 68 18.80 7.66 3.92
C PRO A 68 18.27 8.23 5.24
N ARG A 69 18.29 9.56 5.38
CA ARG A 69 17.71 10.23 6.56
C ARG A 69 16.21 10.01 6.64
N TRP A 70 15.51 10.14 5.53
CA TRP A 70 14.07 9.86 5.47
C TRP A 70 13.75 8.40 5.83
N CYS A 71 14.52 7.44 5.31
CA CYS A 71 14.34 6.02 5.64
C CYS A 71 14.45 5.78 7.16
N LYS A 72 15.51 6.29 7.79
CA LYS A 72 15.77 6.14 9.24
C LYS A 72 14.71 6.82 10.13
N GLN A 73 14.04 7.85 9.62
CA GLN A 73 12.99 8.57 10.36
C GLN A 73 11.59 7.98 10.17
N THR A 74 11.39 7.22 9.09
CA THR A 74 10.06 6.75 8.67
C THR A 74 9.87 5.27 8.93
N PHE A 75 10.93 4.46 8.87
CA PHE A 75 10.81 3.02 8.91
C PHE A 75 11.69 2.36 9.96
N THR A 76 11.27 1.17 10.37
CA THR A 76 12.03 0.26 11.21
C THR A 76 11.93 -1.16 10.65
N PRO A 77 13.05 -1.90 10.52
CA PRO A 77 12.98 -3.30 10.14
C PRO A 77 12.56 -4.15 11.34
N ARG A 78 11.63 -5.08 11.14
CA ARG A 78 11.23 -6.05 12.15
C ARG A 78 11.48 -7.47 11.64
N LEU A 79 12.09 -8.29 12.49
CA LEU A 79 12.25 -9.71 12.22
C LEU A 79 11.06 -10.48 12.78
N ILE A 80 10.40 -11.29 11.95
CA ILE A 80 9.38 -12.25 12.36
C ILE A 80 9.82 -13.62 11.87
N GLY A 81 10.32 -14.45 12.79
CA GLY A 81 10.99 -15.70 12.44
C GLY A 81 12.20 -15.42 11.54
N ASN A 82 12.20 -16.02 10.34
CA ASN A 82 13.26 -15.81 9.33
C ASN A 82 12.91 -14.72 8.31
N HIS A 83 11.76 -14.07 8.45
CA HIS A 83 11.32 -13.03 7.52
C HIS A 83 11.59 -11.65 8.08
N GLN A 84 12.16 -10.79 7.24
CA GLN A 84 12.35 -9.39 7.56
C GLN A 84 11.21 -8.58 6.94
N LEU A 85 10.48 -7.86 7.79
CA LEU A 85 9.40 -6.97 7.40
C LEU A 85 9.83 -5.52 7.58
N LEU A 86 9.40 -4.67 6.66
CA LEU A 86 9.52 -3.23 6.82
C LEU A 86 8.27 -2.71 7.55
N CYS A 87 8.47 -2.00 8.65
CA CYS A 87 7.39 -1.39 9.42
C CYS A 87 7.55 0.14 9.45
N ASP A 88 6.43 0.84 9.63
CA ASP A 88 6.46 2.26 9.99
C ASP A 88 7.09 2.44 11.39
N PHE A 89 7.91 3.47 11.54
CA PHE A 89 8.65 3.71 12.79
C PHE A 89 7.75 4.11 13.96
N LYS A 90 6.63 4.82 13.71
CA LYS A 90 5.76 5.35 14.76
C LYS A 90 4.74 4.33 15.22
N GLU A 91 4.04 3.74 14.27
CA GLU A 91 2.91 2.84 14.55
C GLU A 91 3.35 1.37 14.60
N VAL A 92 4.58 1.05 14.17
CA VAL A 92 5.12 -0.32 14.09
C VAL A 92 4.26 -1.24 13.23
N LYS A 93 3.49 -0.64 12.31
CA LYS A 93 2.61 -1.36 11.36
C LYS A 93 3.41 -1.80 10.14
N PRO A 94 3.11 -2.98 9.56
CA PRO A 94 3.74 -3.42 8.32
C PRO A 94 3.50 -2.41 7.19
N VAL A 95 4.54 -2.12 6.41
CA VAL A 95 4.41 -1.30 5.21
C VAL A 95 3.71 -2.12 4.14
N LEU A 96 2.57 -1.61 3.66
CA LEU A 96 1.85 -2.19 2.54
C LEU A 96 2.64 -1.96 1.24
N LEU A 97 3.08 -3.04 0.61
CA LEU A 97 3.80 -2.98 -0.67
C LEU A 97 2.82 -2.84 -1.83
N TYR A 98 3.21 -2.07 -2.85
CA TYR A 98 2.40 -1.86 -4.04
C TYR A 98 1.89 -3.16 -4.65
N GLN A 99 2.80 -4.13 -4.81
CA GLN A 99 2.50 -5.43 -5.42
C GLN A 99 1.47 -6.24 -4.64
N ASP A 100 1.28 -5.97 -3.35
CA ASP A 100 0.37 -6.71 -2.48
C ASP A 100 -0.91 -5.92 -2.17
N MET A 101 -0.98 -4.64 -2.60
CA MET A 101 -2.11 -3.74 -2.34
C MET A 101 -3.45 -4.32 -2.80
N TYR A 102 -3.50 -4.88 -4.00
CA TYR A 102 -4.74 -5.43 -4.54
C TYR A 102 -5.23 -6.63 -3.72
N ASP A 103 -4.34 -7.57 -3.43
CA ASP A 103 -4.68 -8.80 -2.70
C ASP A 103 -5.14 -8.49 -1.27
N ILE A 104 -4.48 -7.54 -0.61
CA ILE A 104 -4.83 -7.10 0.74
C ILE A 104 -6.16 -6.32 0.73
N TYR A 105 -6.39 -5.47 -0.26
CA TYR A 105 -7.66 -4.78 -0.42
C TYR A 105 -8.81 -5.78 -0.67
N GLN A 106 -8.64 -6.71 -1.60
CA GLN A 106 -9.66 -7.71 -1.94
C GLN A 106 -9.96 -8.60 -0.74
N THR A 107 -8.92 -9.08 -0.04
CA THR A 107 -9.08 -9.86 1.19
C THR A 107 -9.87 -9.09 2.24
N SER A 108 -9.50 -7.83 2.50
CA SER A 108 -10.19 -6.99 3.48
C SER A 108 -11.63 -6.69 3.08
N HIS A 109 -11.89 -6.49 1.79
CA HIS A 109 -13.23 -6.25 1.26
C HIS A 109 -14.14 -7.48 1.44
N HIS A 110 -13.64 -8.69 1.16
CA HIS A 110 -14.37 -9.93 1.40
C HIS A 110 -14.56 -10.20 2.90
N GLN A 111 -13.52 -10.02 3.73
CA GLN A 111 -13.60 -10.25 5.18
C GLN A 111 -14.58 -9.33 5.89
N THR A 112 -14.78 -8.13 5.37
CA THR A 112 -15.76 -7.17 5.89
C THR A 112 -17.13 -7.32 5.25
N ALA A 113 -17.41 -8.42 4.53
CA ALA A 113 -18.68 -8.67 3.82
C ALA A 113 -19.07 -7.52 2.89
N HIS A 114 -18.11 -7.04 2.10
CA HIS A 114 -18.27 -5.90 1.18
C HIS A 114 -18.69 -4.60 1.86
N CYS A 115 -18.40 -4.44 3.16
CA CYS A 115 -18.69 -3.20 3.85
C CYS A 115 -17.94 -2.00 3.24
N GLY A 116 -18.48 -0.81 3.48
CA GLY A 116 -17.89 0.44 3.00
C GLY A 116 -16.47 0.71 3.51
N ARG A 117 -15.81 1.66 2.83
CA ARG A 117 -14.41 2.09 3.02
C ARG A 117 -13.91 2.06 4.47
N ASP A 118 -14.66 2.65 5.39
CA ASP A 118 -14.18 2.89 6.76
C ASP A 118 -14.02 1.59 7.57
N LYS A 119 -14.78 0.53 7.25
CA LYS A 119 -14.63 -0.79 7.89
C LYS A 119 -13.49 -1.59 7.27
N CYS A 120 -13.28 -1.50 5.95
CA CYS A 120 -12.11 -2.11 5.28
C CYS A 120 -10.80 -1.54 5.83
N LEU A 121 -10.73 -0.22 6.07
CA LEU A 121 -9.52 0.42 6.60
C LEU A 121 -9.15 -0.05 8.02
N GLY A 122 -10.13 -0.43 8.83
CA GLY A 122 -9.89 -0.98 10.18
C GLY A 122 -9.21 -2.35 10.20
N TYR A 123 -9.31 -3.12 9.10
CA TYR A 123 -8.73 -4.46 8.97
C TYR A 123 -7.36 -4.49 8.31
N ILE A 124 -6.95 -3.40 7.65
CA ILE A 124 -5.64 -3.26 6.99
C ILE A 124 -4.56 -2.80 8.01
N ALA A 125 -4.88 -2.78 9.32
CA ALA A 125 -4.08 -2.20 10.39
C ALA A 125 -3.34 -3.22 11.26
#